data_AF-A0A3N5LA28-F1
#
_entry.id   AF-A0A3N5LA28-F1
#
_cell.length_a   1.000
_cell.length_b   1.000
_cell.length_c   1.000
_cell.angle_alpha   90.00
_cell.angle_beta   90.00
_cell.angle_gamma   90.00
#
_symmetry.space_group_name_H-M   'P 1'
#
loop_
_entity.id
_entity.type
_entity.pdbx_description
1 polymer ?
#
loop_
_entity_poly.entity_id
_entity_poly.type
_entity_poly.pdbx_seq_one_letter_code
_entity_poly.pdbx_strand_id
1 'polypeptide(L)'
;MYGQTFLYEVSHGNIQHGYFRGKKIIVIGGGNVAFDVARTACRLGAETSVVCLECSDKSSRDGIPADEDEIKGAWEEGIRIIYSRGVRKIVGQGGKFQKIECPLCTQVFDEKGFNPQFDPTDVTAVEGDVLMITVGQGPDRSFLQQEGLLSEKGGLAVDPLTLQSSNKEWVFLGGDIRRIGFMVEAMHEGLVAAESIERYLRGLDMKAGRKRQFEAQDIPYRRVYKHEPEVVWIPPEKRLHFQLFERGFSLKEAIEEARRCARCGPCVSCKACLAVDVQDTLPTVEVNEDVCSGCGICASTCYYGAAESRYKEGRMISSTDVFRCKACGMCVVACPSHARRMHGDTMEQKIKQVYAGLTA
;
A
#
# COMPACT_ATOMS: atom_id res chain seq x y z
N MET A 1 -18.83 15.06 16.62
CA MET A 1 -18.64 15.25 15.17
C MET A 1 -18.01 13.97 14.62
N TYR A 2 -18.36 13.54 13.40
CA TYR A 2 -17.67 12.40 12.78
C TYR A 2 -16.38 12.87 12.10
N GLY A 3 -15.31 12.09 12.26
CA GLY A 3 -13.99 12.44 11.75
C GLY A 3 -13.94 12.57 10.22
N GLN A 4 -14.68 11.73 9.49
CA GLN A 4 -14.74 11.80 8.03
C GLN A 4 -15.37 13.11 7.54
N THR A 5 -16.48 13.53 8.14
CA THR A 5 -17.11 14.82 7.84
C THR A 5 -16.13 15.95 8.11
N PHE A 6 -15.42 15.90 9.24
CA PHE A 6 -14.40 16.88 9.55
C PHE A 6 -13.29 16.96 8.48
N LEU A 7 -12.70 15.82 8.11
CA LEU A 7 -11.67 15.78 7.06
C LEU A 7 -12.18 16.28 5.71
N TYR A 8 -13.43 15.95 5.36
CA TYR A 8 -14.10 16.44 4.16
C TYR A 8 -14.24 17.98 4.18
N GLU A 9 -14.71 18.57 5.29
CA GLU A 9 -14.85 20.02 5.40
C GLU A 9 -13.50 20.74 5.34
N VAL A 10 -12.44 20.18 5.94
CA VAL A 10 -11.09 20.73 5.84
C VAL A 10 -10.57 20.67 4.41
N SER A 11 -10.73 19.54 3.71
CA SER A 11 -10.22 19.36 2.35
C SER A 11 -10.90 20.27 1.32
N HIS A 12 -12.14 20.69 1.61
CA HIS A 12 -12.88 21.66 0.79
C HIS A 12 -12.63 23.12 1.19
N GLY A 13 -11.75 23.36 2.17
CA GLY A 13 -11.41 24.71 2.63
C GLY A 13 -12.50 25.39 3.46
N ASN A 14 -13.51 24.64 3.92
CA ASN A 14 -14.61 25.19 4.72
C ASN A 14 -14.18 25.47 6.18
N ILE A 15 -13.07 24.89 6.63
CA ILE A 15 -12.50 25.12 7.96
C ILE A 15 -11.16 25.85 7.82
N GLN A 16 -11.10 27.06 8.38
CA GLN A 16 -9.92 27.92 8.28
C GLN A 16 -8.82 27.53 9.28
N HIS A 17 -7.60 27.94 8.96
CA HIS A 17 -6.45 27.74 9.85
C HIS A 17 -6.68 28.40 11.22
N GLY A 18 -6.35 27.69 12.30
CA GLY A 18 -6.54 28.18 13.67
C GLY A 18 -7.97 28.06 14.21
N TYR A 19 -8.89 27.42 13.49
CA TYR A 19 -10.27 27.21 13.92
C TYR A 19 -10.38 26.59 15.32
N PHE A 20 -9.43 25.73 15.70
CA PHE A 20 -9.39 25.06 17.00
C PHE A 20 -8.34 25.64 17.96
N ARG A 21 -7.85 26.86 17.73
CA ARG A 21 -6.85 27.49 18.60
C ARG A 21 -7.32 27.50 20.05
N GLY A 22 -6.53 26.88 20.93
CA GLY A 22 -6.82 26.81 22.37
C GLY A 22 -7.95 25.85 22.73
N LYS A 23 -8.37 24.97 21.81
CA LYS A 23 -9.34 23.90 22.06
C LYS A 23 -8.66 22.57 22.31
N LYS A 24 -9.25 21.79 23.22
CA LYS A 24 -8.89 20.40 23.47
C LYS A 24 -9.79 19.48 22.68
N ILE A 25 -9.21 18.71 21.77
CA ILE A 25 -9.94 17.77 20.92
C ILE A 25 -9.65 16.34 21.36
N ILE A 26 -10.72 15.57 21.52
CA ILE A 26 -10.64 14.13 21.77
C ILE A 26 -11.09 13.40 20.51
N VAL A 27 -10.23 12.54 19.99
CA VAL A 27 -10.51 11.67 18.84
C VAL A 27 -10.68 10.23 19.33
N ILE A 28 -11.79 9.59 19.00
CA ILE A 28 -12.06 8.18 19.35
C ILE A 28 -11.77 7.28 18.15
N GLY A 29 -10.75 6.42 18.26
CA GLY A 29 -10.42 5.40 17.26
C GLY A 29 -8.92 5.09 17.20
N GLY A 30 -8.55 3.87 16.77
CA GLY A 30 -7.16 3.41 16.67
C GLY A 30 -6.61 3.22 15.25
N GLY A 31 -7.42 3.43 14.20
CA GLY A 31 -7.01 3.27 12.80
C GLY A 31 -6.49 4.56 12.15
N ASN A 32 -5.94 4.47 10.93
CA ASN A 32 -5.32 5.58 10.20
C ASN A 32 -6.20 6.86 10.18
N VAL A 33 -7.51 6.71 9.94
CA VAL A 33 -8.44 7.85 9.91
C VAL A 33 -8.47 8.61 11.25
N ALA A 34 -8.30 7.94 12.39
CA ALA A 34 -8.22 8.61 13.69
C ALA A 34 -6.98 9.51 13.78
N PHE A 35 -5.86 9.04 13.23
CA PHE A 35 -4.60 9.80 13.19
C PHE A 35 -4.67 10.95 12.18
N ASP A 36 -5.27 10.74 11.00
CA ASP A 36 -5.55 11.82 10.05
C ASP A 36 -6.36 12.95 10.70
N VAL A 37 -7.43 12.59 11.42
CA VAL A 37 -8.27 13.54 12.15
C VAL A 37 -7.48 14.24 13.24
N ALA A 38 -6.72 13.49 14.04
CA ALA A 38 -5.98 14.05 15.17
C ALA A 38 -4.88 15.02 14.72
N ARG A 39 -4.10 14.63 13.71
CA ARG A 39 -3.03 15.45 13.13
C ARG A 39 -3.58 16.67 12.39
N THR A 40 -4.69 16.50 11.68
CA THR A 40 -5.40 17.63 11.06
C THR A 40 -5.92 18.61 12.11
N ALA A 41 -6.52 18.13 13.20
CA ALA A 41 -6.95 18.97 14.32
C ALA A 41 -5.76 19.73 14.96
N CYS A 42 -4.63 19.05 15.16
CA CYS A 42 -3.40 19.65 15.67
C CYS A 42 -2.91 20.79 14.75
N ARG A 43 -2.85 20.56 13.43
CA ARG A 43 -2.51 21.60 12.43
C ARG A 43 -3.47 22.78 12.42
N LEU A 44 -4.72 22.58 12.85
CA LEU A 44 -5.70 23.66 13.03
C LEU A 44 -5.63 24.34 14.40
N GLY A 45 -4.59 24.04 15.20
CA GLY A 45 -4.26 24.70 16.46
C GLY A 45 -4.83 24.05 17.72
N ALA A 46 -5.34 22.82 17.63
CA ALA A 46 -5.88 22.08 18.76
C ALA A 46 -4.81 21.38 19.60
N GLU A 47 -5.01 21.31 20.91
CA GLU A 47 -4.40 20.29 21.76
C GLU A 47 -5.20 18.99 21.58
N THR A 48 -4.57 17.91 21.12
CA THR A 48 -5.31 16.72 20.67
C THR A 48 -4.93 15.48 21.46
N SER A 49 -5.94 14.69 21.83
CA SER A 49 -5.77 13.35 22.39
C SER A 49 -6.51 12.31 21.55
N VAL A 50 -5.85 11.21 21.24
CA VAL A 50 -6.46 10.01 20.65
C VAL A 50 -6.78 9.03 21.77
N VAL A 51 -8.00 8.51 21.78
CA VAL A 51 -8.47 7.48 22.72
C VAL A 51 -8.85 6.26 21.90
N CYS A 52 -8.23 5.12 22.19
CA CYS A 52 -8.40 3.90 21.42
C CYS A 52 -8.56 2.67 22.33
N LEU A 53 -9.24 1.64 21.80
CA LEU A 53 -9.47 0.38 22.51
C LEU A 53 -8.20 -0.46 22.57
N GLU A 54 -7.36 -0.28 21.56
CA GLU A 54 -6.19 -1.08 21.26
C GLU A 54 -5.00 -0.72 22.16
N CYS A 55 -4.10 -1.68 22.36
CA CYS A 55 -2.85 -1.46 23.08
C CYS A 55 -1.74 -0.96 22.12
N SER A 56 -0.65 -0.46 22.69
CA SER A 56 0.48 0.07 21.91
C SER A 56 1.31 -1.02 21.22
N ASP A 57 1.19 -2.27 21.63
CA ASP A 57 1.95 -3.39 21.07
C ASP A 57 1.31 -3.87 19.76
N LYS A 58 1.89 -3.46 18.62
CA LYS A 58 1.42 -3.85 17.29
C LYS A 58 1.59 -5.34 16.97
N SER A 59 2.44 -6.06 17.72
CA SER A 59 2.56 -7.52 17.57
C SER A 59 1.44 -8.28 18.28
N SER A 60 0.75 -7.61 19.21
CA SER A 60 -0.44 -8.14 19.86
C SER A 60 -1.62 -8.19 18.90
N ARG A 61 -2.50 -9.17 19.12
CA ARG A 61 -3.80 -9.24 18.46
C ARG A 61 -4.66 -8.00 18.72
N ASP A 62 -4.52 -7.40 19.89
CA ASP A 62 -5.22 -6.19 20.32
C ASP A 62 -4.40 -4.92 20.05
N GLY A 63 -3.34 -5.04 19.25
CA GLY A 63 -2.47 -3.94 18.88
C GLY A 63 -3.17 -2.90 18.02
N ILE A 64 -2.74 -1.65 18.15
CA ILE A 64 -3.29 -0.53 17.40
C ILE A 64 -3.13 -0.73 15.88
N PRO A 65 -4.22 -0.59 15.09
CA PRO A 65 -4.19 -0.91 13.66
C PRO A 65 -3.53 0.18 12.81
N ALA A 66 -3.41 1.42 13.28
CA ALA A 66 -2.79 2.50 12.52
C ALA A 66 -1.33 2.22 12.16
N ASP A 67 -0.89 2.72 11.01
CA ASP A 67 0.47 2.57 10.52
C ASP A 67 1.50 3.20 11.49
N GLU A 68 2.70 2.63 11.54
CA GLU A 68 3.75 3.07 12.47
C GLU A 68 4.13 4.55 12.26
N ASP A 69 4.15 4.98 11.00
CA ASP A 69 4.41 6.36 10.64
C ASP A 69 3.32 7.31 11.14
N GLU A 70 2.05 6.88 11.14
CA GLU A 70 0.96 7.70 11.70
C GLU A 70 1.09 7.87 13.21
N ILE A 71 1.44 6.80 13.92
CA ILE A 71 1.65 6.82 15.37
C ILE A 71 2.86 7.69 15.72
N LYS A 72 3.98 7.50 15.03
CA LYS A 72 5.21 8.29 15.20
C LYS A 72 4.95 9.76 14.90
N GLY A 73 4.31 10.06 13.77
CA GLY A 73 3.96 11.41 13.35
C GLY A 73 3.08 12.14 14.36
N ALA A 74 2.11 11.43 14.95
CA ALA A 74 1.26 11.97 16.00
C ALA A 74 2.02 12.28 17.30
N TRP A 75 2.88 11.37 17.77
CA TRP A 75 3.73 11.64 18.94
C TRP A 75 4.65 12.83 18.74
N GLU A 76 5.32 12.91 17.60
CA GLU A 76 6.18 14.03 17.25
C GLU A 76 5.42 15.36 17.17
N GLU A 77 4.16 15.35 16.71
CA GLU A 77 3.27 16.53 16.69
C GLU A 77 2.67 16.84 18.08
N GLY A 78 3.02 16.09 19.12
CA GLY A 78 2.57 16.33 20.50
C GLY A 78 1.18 15.78 20.83
N ILE A 79 0.65 14.87 19.99
CA ILE A 79 -0.65 14.24 20.20
C ILE A 79 -0.52 13.16 21.29
N ARG A 80 -1.37 13.26 22.31
CA ARG A 80 -1.42 12.26 23.38
C ARG A 80 -2.23 11.05 22.91
N ILE A 81 -1.65 9.85 22.99
CA ILE A 81 -2.38 8.60 22.71
C ILE A 81 -2.72 7.91 24.03
N ILE A 82 -4.01 7.60 24.21
CA ILE A 82 -4.57 6.96 25.40
C ILE A 82 -5.07 5.57 24.98
N TYR A 83 -4.17 4.60 25.10
CA TYR A 83 -4.39 3.19 24.75
C TYR A 83 -5.31 2.47 25.73
N SER A 84 -5.89 1.35 25.28
CA SER A 84 -6.66 0.42 26.11
C SER A 84 -7.81 1.10 26.87
N ARG A 85 -8.53 2.01 26.21
CA ARG A 85 -9.63 2.78 26.81
C ARG A 85 -10.87 2.76 25.91
N GLY A 86 -11.97 2.26 26.45
CA GLY A 86 -13.29 2.35 25.82
C GLY A 86 -13.98 3.68 26.10
N VAL A 87 -15.19 3.87 25.56
CA VAL A 87 -16.05 5.01 25.91
C VAL A 87 -17.34 4.48 26.51
N ARG A 88 -17.51 4.68 27.81
CA ARG A 88 -18.73 4.28 28.53
C ARG A 88 -19.78 5.39 28.53
N LYS A 89 -19.35 6.63 28.66
CA LYS A 89 -20.25 7.79 28.81
C LYS A 89 -19.65 9.04 28.20
N ILE A 90 -20.47 9.77 27.45
CA ILE A 90 -20.19 11.12 26.98
C ILE A 90 -20.90 12.09 27.93
N VAL A 91 -20.14 13.00 28.54
CA VAL A 91 -20.65 13.93 29.53
C VAL A 91 -20.61 15.36 28.97
N GLY A 92 -21.72 16.06 29.14
CA GLY A 92 -21.86 17.46 28.77
C GLY A 92 -22.59 18.27 29.83
N GLN A 93 -22.40 19.58 29.79
CA GLN A 93 -23.03 20.54 30.69
C GLN A 93 -23.55 21.72 29.86
N GLY A 94 -24.82 22.12 30.08
CA GLY A 94 -25.43 23.23 29.35
C GLY A 94 -25.46 23.06 27.83
N GLY A 95 -25.63 21.81 27.35
CA GLY A 95 -25.65 21.48 25.93
C GLY A 95 -24.27 21.45 25.25
N LYS A 96 -23.18 21.62 26.01
CA LYS A 96 -21.80 21.55 25.50
C LYS A 96 -21.11 20.29 26.00
N PHE A 97 -20.28 19.70 25.15
CA PHE A 97 -19.39 18.60 25.52
C PHE A 97 -18.36 19.08 26.56
N GLN A 98 -17.97 18.18 27.48
CA GLN A 98 -16.99 18.46 28.51
C GLN A 98 -15.95 17.34 28.65
N LYS A 99 -16.39 16.08 28.64
CA LYS A 99 -15.51 14.93 28.85
C LYS A 99 -16.12 13.61 28.42
N ILE A 100 -15.28 12.59 28.30
CA ILE A 100 -15.68 11.18 28.22
C ILE A 100 -15.19 10.41 29.44
N GLU A 101 -15.97 9.41 29.85
CA GLU A 101 -15.57 8.41 30.84
C GLU A 101 -15.12 7.13 30.13
N CYS A 102 -13.87 6.74 30.37
CA CYS A 102 -13.21 5.69 29.64
C CYS A 102 -12.79 4.53 30.55
N PRO A 103 -13.53 3.40 30.54
CA PRO A 103 -13.09 2.21 31.24
C PRO A 103 -11.86 1.58 30.57
N LEU A 104 -11.08 0.81 31.31
CA LEU A 104 -10.02 -0.03 30.75
C LEU A 104 -10.62 -1.06 29.78
N CYS A 105 -10.11 -1.07 28.55
CA CYS A 105 -10.35 -2.15 27.59
C CYS A 105 -9.34 -3.26 27.89
N THR A 106 -9.81 -4.40 28.38
CA THR A 106 -8.95 -5.54 28.74
C THR A 106 -8.68 -6.46 27.57
N GLN A 107 -9.57 -6.44 26.57
CA GLN A 107 -9.47 -7.22 25.35
C GLN A 107 -10.23 -6.51 24.24
N VAL A 108 -9.69 -6.49 23.01
CA VAL A 108 -10.39 -5.92 21.83
C VAL A 108 -11.03 -7.03 21.00
N PHE A 109 -10.28 -8.11 20.77
CA PHE A 109 -10.72 -9.24 19.95
C PHE A 109 -10.83 -10.54 20.75
N ASP A 110 -11.98 -11.21 20.64
CA ASP A 110 -12.19 -12.58 21.11
C ASP A 110 -11.99 -13.58 19.96
N GLU A 111 -12.18 -14.88 20.19
CA GLU A 111 -12.04 -15.91 19.14
C GLU A 111 -12.95 -15.71 17.91
N LYS A 112 -14.07 -15.01 18.06
CA LYS A 112 -15.07 -14.77 17.00
C LYS A 112 -14.87 -13.45 16.26
N GLY A 113 -14.02 -12.57 16.77
CA GLY A 113 -13.65 -11.32 16.11
C GLY A 113 -13.71 -10.14 17.07
N PHE A 114 -14.14 -8.98 16.55
CA PHE A 114 -14.23 -7.75 17.33
C PHE A 114 -15.32 -7.88 18.41
N ASN A 115 -14.91 -7.92 19.68
CA ASN A 115 -15.80 -8.04 20.83
C ASN A 115 -15.12 -7.49 22.11
N PRO A 116 -15.01 -6.16 22.23
CA PRO A 116 -14.19 -5.55 23.27
C PRO A 116 -14.77 -5.81 24.67
N GLN A 117 -13.89 -6.17 25.61
CA GLN A 117 -14.20 -6.38 27.02
C GLN A 117 -13.64 -5.25 27.87
N PHE A 118 -14.37 -4.90 28.93
CA PHE A 118 -14.04 -3.75 29.76
C PHE A 118 -13.99 -4.10 31.25
N ASP A 119 -13.04 -3.51 31.96
CA ASP A 119 -13.07 -3.43 33.42
C ASP A 119 -13.81 -2.13 33.83
N PRO A 120 -15.02 -2.22 34.41
CA PRO A 120 -15.80 -1.06 34.79
C PRO A 120 -15.28 -0.36 36.06
N THR A 121 -14.31 -0.95 36.75
CA THR A 121 -13.72 -0.43 38.00
C THR A 121 -12.55 0.52 37.76
N ASP A 122 -11.75 0.30 36.71
CA ASP A 122 -10.74 1.25 36.23
C ASP A 122 -11.36 2.18 35.18
N VAL A 123 -11.74 3.39 35.61
CA VAL A 123 -12.35 4.41 34.73
C VAL A 123 -11.53 5.68 34.78
N THR A 124 -11.04 6.11 33.62
CA THR A 124 -10.34 7.37 33.45
C THR A 124 -11.24 8.39 32.76
N ALA A 125 -11.32 9.61 33.28
CA ALA A 125 -11.99 10.71 32.58
C ALA A 125 -11.01 11.45 31.65
N VAL A 126 -11.44 11.74 30.42
CA VAL A 126 -10.67 12.56 29.47
C VAL A 126 -11.49 13.80 29.13
N GLU A 127 -10.98 14.97 29.50
CA GLU A 127 -11.64 16.27 29.32
C GLU A 127 -11.29 16.91 27.98
N GLY A 128 -12.27 17.55 27.35
CA GLY A 128 -12.08 18.21 26.06
C GLY A 128 -13.26 19.12 25.69
N ASP A 129 -13.02 20.00 24.71
CA ASP A 129 -14.02 20.91 24.15
C ASP A 129 -14.80 20.28 22.99
N VAL A 130 -14.16 19.39 22.23
CA VAL A 130 -14.73 18.76 21.03
C VAL A 130 -14.46 17.27 21.04
N LEU A 131 -15.50 16.48 20.74
CA LEU A 131 -15.41 15.04 20.54
C LEU A 131 -15.55 14.68 19.06
N MET A 132 -14.53 14.01 18.52
CA MET A 132 -14.46 13.50 17.16
C MET A 132 -14.50 11.97 17.16
N ILE A 133 -15.40 11.39 16.38
CA ILE A 133 -15.67 9.95 16.36
C ILE A 133 -15.15 9.35 15.06
N THR A 134 -14.27 8.34 15.15
CA THR A 134 -13.63 7.61 14.04
C THR A 134 -13.70 6.09 14.24
N VAL A 135 -14.90 5.55 14.47
CA VAL A 135 -15.13 4.13 14.81
C VAL A 135 -15.45 3.24 13.58
N GLY A 136 -14.89 3.58 12.42
CA GLY A 136 -15.16 2.89 11.16
C GLY A 136 -16.38 3.44 10.40
N GLN A 137 -16.52 2.99 9.16
CA GLN A 137 -17.58 3.38 8.23
C GLN A 137 -18.19 2.12 7.63
N GLY A 138 -19.43 2.23 7.16
CA GLY A 138 -20.09 1.16 6.42
C GLY A 138 -20.99 1.77 5.36
N PRO A 139 -21.18 1.08 4.22
CA PRO A 139 -22.10 1.54 3.21
C PRO A 139 -23.53 1.54 3.75
N ASP A 140 -24.34 2.51 3.30
CA ASP A 140 -25.76 2.50 3.55
C ASP A 140 -26.40 1.27 2.88
N ARG A 141 -26.84 0.31 3.70
CA ARG A 141 -27.42 -0.95 3.23
C ARG A 141 -28.88 -0.81 2.82
N SER A 142 -29.56 0.26 3.20
CA SER A 142 -30.98 0.45 2.89
C SER A 142 -31.21 0.55 1.38
N PHE A 143 -30.40 1.36 0.70
CA PHE A 143 -30.40 1.48 -0.75
C PHE A 143 -30.07 0.14 -1.45
N LEU A 144 -29.04 -0.57 -0.98
CA LEU A 144 -28.67 -1.88 -1.53
C LEU A 144 -29.78 -2.91 -1.42
N GLN A 145 -30.53 -2.89 -0.30
CA GLN A 145 -31.65 -3.78 -0.08
C GLN A 145 -32.84 -3.41 -0.98
N GLN A 146 -33.19 -2.12 -1.06
CA GLN A 146 -34.26 -1.62 -1.94
C GLN A 146 -34.01 -1.99 -3.40
N GLU A 147 -32.77 -1.90 -3.84
CA GLU A 147 -32.35 -2.27 -5.18
C GLU A 147 -32.12 -3.78 -5.37
N GLY A 148 -32.37 -4.62 -4.36
CA GLY A 148 -32.24 -6.07 -4.48
C GLY A 148 -30.81 -6.53 -4.76
N LEU A 149 -29.79 -5.80 -4.28
CA LEU A 149 -28.36 -6.10 -4.50
C LEU A 149 -27.73 -6.92 -3.37
N LEU A 150 -28.51 -7.24 -2.34
CA LEU A 150 -28.11 -8.11 -1.23
C LEU A 150 -28.56 -9.55 -1.48
N SER A 151 -27.74 -10.49 -1.00
CA SER A 151 -28.09 -11.91 -0.89
C SER A 151 -29.09 -12.15 0.24
N GLU A 152 -29.71 -13.34 0.26
CA GLU A 152 -30.61 -13.77 1.35
C GLU A 152 -29.94 -13.75 2.74
N LYS A 153 -28.60 -13.84 2.77
CA LYS A 153 -27.80 -13.77 4.01
C LYS A 153 -27.38 -12.35 4.38
N GLY A 154 -27.84 -11.33 3.65
CA GLY A 154 -27.58 -9.91 3.92
C GLY A 154 -26.21 -9.38 3.49
N GLY A 155 -25.35 -10.22 2.90
CA GLY A 155 -24.11 -9.79 2.23
C GLY A 155 -24.38 -9.37 0.78
N LEU A 156 -23.45 -8.65 0.15
CA LEU A 156 -23.58 -8.28 -1.26
C LEU A 156 -23.64 -9.53 -2.16
N ALA A 157 -24.63 -9.56 -3.05
CA ALA A 157 -24.78 -10.62 -4.04
C ALA A 157 -23.93 -10.30 -5.27
N VAL A 158 -22.63 -10.62 -5.22
CA VAL A 158 -21.65 -10.28 -6.25
C VAL A 158 -20.69 -11.43 -6.54
N ASP A 159 -20.41 -11.70 -7.82
CA ASP A 159 -19.39 -12.66 -8.25
C ASP A 159 -17.99 -12.04 -8.02
N PRO A 160 -17.10 -12.67 -7.25
CA PRO A 160 -15.83 -12.06 -6.84
C PRO A 160 -14.78 -11.95 -7.97
N LEU A 161 -15.00 -12.61 -9.11
CA LEU A 161 -14.10 -12.56 -10.28
C LEU A 161 -14.53 -11.50 -11.28
N THR A 162 -15.84 -11.32 -11.43
CA THR A 162 -16.45 -10.43 -12.43
C THR A 162 -16.99 -9.15 -11.84
N LEU A 163 -17.18 -9.11 -10.52
CA LEU A 163 -17.87 -8.04 -9.81
C LEU A 163 -19.32 -7.82 -10.26
N GLN A 164 -19.87 -8.75 -11.05
CA GLN A 164 -21.26 -8.70 -11.51
C GLN A 164 -22.19 -9.09 -10.37
N SER A 165 -23.30 -8.37 -10.23
CA SER A 165 -24.34 -8.75 -9.27
C SER A 165 -24.99 -10.07 -9.70
N SER A 166 -25.19 -10.97 -8.74
CA SER A 166 -25.94 -12.20 -8.97
C SER A 166 -27.45 -11.99 -9.11
N ASN A 167 -27.95 -10.81 -8.70
CA ASN A 167 -29.38 -10.51 -8.70
C ASN A 167 -29.80 -9.60 -9.88
N LYS A 168 -28.86 -8.79 -10.39
CA LYS A 168 -29.08 -7.86 -11.50
C LYS A 168 -27.90 -7.91 -12.47
N GLU A 169 -28.07 -8.59 -13.60
CA GLU A 169 -26.99 -8.86 -14.55
C GLU A 169 -26.30 -7.61 -15.13
N TRP A 170 -27.01 -6.48 -15.17
CA TRP A 170 -26.50 -5.20 -15.67
C TRP A 170 -25.82 -4.34 -14.58
N VAL A 171 -25.74 -4.83 -13.34
CA VAL A 171 -25.14 -4.12 -12.20
C VAL A 171 -23.82 -4.75 -11.79
N PHE A 172 -22.82 -3.90 -11.51
CA PHE A 172 -21.48 -4.30 -11.08
C PHE A 172 -21.09 -3.54 -9.81
N LEU A 173 -20.43 -4.21 -8.88
CA LEU A 173 -20.21 -3.74 -7.50
C LEU A 173 -18.74 -3.96 -7.09
N GLY A 174 -18.01 -2.88 -6.82
CA GLY A 174 -16.61 -2.92 -6.40
C GLY A 174 -16.23 -1.75 -5.49
N GLY A 175 -15.06 -1.85 -4.87
CA GLY A 175 -14.52 -0.89 -3.90
C GLY A 175 -15.02 -1.15 -2.47
N ASP A 176 -14.99 -0.11 -1.64
CA ASP A 176 -15.28 -0.21 -0.20
C ASP A 176 -16.71 -0.71 0.11
N ILE A 177 -17.64 -0.57 -0.83
CA ILE A 177 -18.98 -1.16 -0.69
C ILE A 177 -18.91 -2.67 -0.55
N ARG A 178 -17.98 -3.31 -1.27
CA ARG A 178 -17.71 -4.75 -1.26
C ARG A 178 -16.85 -5.14 -0.08
N ARG A 179 -15.73 -4.43 0.09
CA ARG A 179 -14.75 -4.67 1.15
C ARG A 179 -13.95 -3.40 1.37
N ILE A 180 -14.05 -2.85 2.58
CA ILE A 180 -13.20 -1.73 3.02
C ILE A 180 -11.75 -2.20 2.93
N GLY A 181 -10.94 -1.43 2.19
CA GLY A 181 -9.55 -1.78 1.94
C GLY A 181 -8.70 -0.59 1.53
N PHE A 182 -7.58 -0.85 0.88
CA PHE A 182 -6.74 0.21 0.35
C PHE A 182 -7.34 0.78 -0.93
N MET A 183 -7.10 2.06 -1.18
CA MET A 183 -7.49 2.74 -2.43
C MET A 183 -7.06 1.97 -3.68
N VAL A 184 -5.86 1.37 -3.67
CA VAL A 184 -5.35 0.57 -4.80
C VAL A 184 -6.21 -0.67 -5.09
N GLU A 185 -6.79 -1.29 -4.07
CA GLU A 185 -7.70 -2.42 -4.24
C GLU A 185 -9.02 -1.96 -4.88
N ALA A 186 -9.57 -0.83 -4.42
CA ALA A 186 -10.76 -0.23 -5.01
C ALA A 186 -10.54 0.19 -6.47
N MET A 187 -9.37 0.77 -6.79
CA MET A 187 -8.99 1.11 -8.17
C MET A 187 -8.87 -0.14 -9.05
N HIS A 188 -8.26 -1.22 -8.53
CA HIS A 188 -8.18 -2.49 -9.23
C HIS A 188 -9.57 -3.06 -9.52
N GLU A 189 -10.47 -3.03 -8.54
CA GLU A 189 -11.86 -3.46 -8.73
C GLU A 189 -12.60 -2.60 -9.76
N GLY A 190 -12.30 -1.30 -9.84
CA GLY A 190 -12.81 -0.43 -10.91
C GLY A 190 -12.40 -0.91 -12.31
N LEU A 191 -11.15 -1.32 -12.50
CA LEU A 191 -10.67 -1.88 -13.77
C LEU A 191 -11.38 -3.21 -14.11
N VAL A 192 -11.54 -4.08 -13.12
CA VAL A 192 -12.25 -5.36 -13.28
C VAL A 192 -13.71 -5.12 -13.65
N ALA A 193 -14.39 -4.17 -12.99
CA ALA A 193 -15.77 -3.82 -13.28
C ALA A 193 -15.92 -3.23 -14.69
N ALA A 194 -15.00 -2.35 -15.12
CA ALA A 194 -15.02 -1.78 -16.47
C ALA A 194 -14.89 -2.87 -17.56
N GLU A 195 -13.94 -3.78 -17.40
CA GLU A 195 -13.79 -4.93 -18.32
C GLU A 195 -15.05 -5.82 -18.32
N SER A 196 -15.67 -6.02 -17.15
CA SER A 196 -16.90 -6.80 -17.03
C SER A 196 -18.08 -6.13 -17.74
N ILE A 197 -18.24 -4.81 -17.58
CA ILE A 197 -19.28 -4.03 -18.25
C ILE A 197 -19.09 -4.11 -19.77
N GLU A 198 -17.86 -3.97 -20.28
CA GLU A 198 -17.56 -4.10 -21.70
C GLU A 198 -17.96 -5.48 -22.24
N ARG A 199 -17.59 -6.55 -21.52
CA ARG A 199 -17.93 -7.91 -21.92
C ARG A 199 -19.44 -8.15 -21.91
N TYR A 200 -20.14 -7.68 -20.87
CA TYR A 200 -21.59 -7.78 -20.77
C TYR A 200 -22.29 -7.08 -21.95
N LEU A 201 -21.91 -5.84 -22.24
CA LEU A 201 -22.49 -5.06 -23.35
C LEU A 201 -22.22 -5.69 -24.73
N ARG A 202 -21.13 -6.44 -24.88
CA ARG A 202 -20.75 -7.13 -26.13
C ARG A 202 -21.20 -8.59 -26.20
N GLY A 203 -21.84 -9.13 -25.17
CA GLY A 203 -22.20 -10.54 -25.08
C GLY A 203 -20.98 -11.48 -25.09
N LEU A 204 -19.84 -11.03 -24.57
CA LEU A 204 -18.63 -11.83 -24.47
C LEU A 204 -18.66 -12.71 -23.21
N ASP A 205 -17.90 -13.80 -23.21
CA ASP A 205 -17.71 -14.64 -22.02
C ASP A 205 -17.09 -13.82 -20.88
N MET A 206 -17.80 -13.71 -19.76
CA MET A 206 -17.40 -12.94 -18.58
C MET A 206 -16.16 -13.49 -17.87
N LYS A 207 -15.86 -14.79 -18.02
CA LYS A 207 -14.80 -15.50 -17.28
C LYS A 207 -13.60 -15.86 -18.15
N ALA A 208 -13.73 -15.83 -19.47
CA ALA A 208 -12.66 -16.14 -20.41
C ALA A 208 -11.37 -15.35 -20.11
N GLY A 209 -10.24 -16.06 -19.98
CA GLY A 209 -8.92 -15.46 -19.76
C GLY A 209 -8.69 -14.84 -18.37
N ARG A 210 -9.73 -14.72 -17.54
CA ARG A 210 -9.61 -14.26 -16.14
C ARG A 210 -9.12 -15.40 -15.27
N LYS A 211 -7.81 -15.67 -15.32
CA LYS A 211 -7.17 -16.47 -14.27
C LYS A 211 -6.98 -15.57 -13.06
N ARG A 212 -7.26 -16.08 -11.86
CA ARG A 212 -6.79 -15.49 -10.61
C ARG A 212 -5.28 -15.72 -10.55
N GLN A 213 -4.53 -14.96 -11.35
CA GLN A 213 -3.09 -15.10 -11.47
C GLN A 213 -2.43 -14.00 -10.66
N PHE A 214 -1.88 -14.39 -9.51
CA PHE A 214 -0.47 -14.20 -9.27
C PHE A 214 0.02 -15.44 -8.53
N GLU A 215 0.59 -16.43 -9.25
CA GLU A 215 1.62 -17.25 -8.61
C GLU A 215 2.81 -16.32 -8.44
N ALA A 216 2.85 -15.62 -7.31
CA ALA A 216 4.01 -14.88 -6.90
C ALA A 216 5.16 -15.88 -6.80
N GLN A 217 6.23 -15.65 -7.56
CA GLN A 217 7.50 -16.31 -7.32
C GLN A 217 8.25 -15.50 -6.29
N ASP A 218 8.92 -16.17 -5.35
CA ASP A 218 9.68 -15.49 -4.32
C ASP A 218 10.74 -14.59 -4.94
N ILE A 219 10.79 -13.36 -4.45
CA ILE A 219 11.80 -12.40 -4.85
C ILE A 219 13.15 -12.94 -4.33
N PRO A 220 14.15 -13.18 -5.21
CA PRO A 220 15.40 -13.81 -4.82
C PRO A 220 16.08 -13.03 -3.70
N TYR A 221 16.57 -13.75 -2.69
CA TYR A 221 17.35 -13.19 -1.60
C TYR A 221 18.83 -13.13 -2.01
N ARG A 222 19.35 -11.95 -2.37
CA ARG A 222 20.78 -11.68 -2.17
C ARG A 222 21.07 -11.55 -0.67
N ARG A 223 22.26 -12.00 -0.25
CA ARG A 223 22.75 -11.87 1.14
C ARG A 223 22.93 -10.42 1.61
N VAL A 224 23.03 -9.44 0.69
CA VAL A 224 23.23 -8.03 1.02
C VAL A 224 22.44 -7.17 0.01
N TYR A 225 21.21 -6.82 0.37
CA TYR A 225 20.53 -5.67 -0.24
C TYR A 225 20.84 -4.44 0.62
N LYS A 226 21.08 -3.29 -0.03
CA LYS A 226 21.12 -2.01 0.70
C LYS A 226 19.70 -1.70 1.18
N HIS A 227 19.57 -1.33 2.45
CA HIS A 227 18.30 -0.91 3.02
C HIS A 227 17.74 0.29 2.25
N GLU A 228 16.41 0.36 2.21
CA GLU A 228 15.72 1.56 1.76
C GLU A 228 16.13 2.73 2.65
N PRO A 229 16.46 3.90 2.07
CA PRO A 229 16.76 5.08 2.87
C PRO A 229 15.54 5.48 3.69
N GLU A 230 15.75 5.85 4.95
CA GLU A 230 14.68 6.37 5.78
C GLU A 230 14.16 7.71 5.25
N VAL A 231 12.83 7.87 5.23
CA VAL A 231 12.20 9.15 4.93
C VAL A 231 12.46 10.11 6.08
N VAL A 232 13.08 11.25 5.77
CA VAL A 232 13.40 12.28 6.77
C VAL A 232 12.32 13.34 6.77
N TRP A 233 11.66 13.56 7.91
CA TRP A 233 10.71 14.66 8.09
C TRP A 233 11.40 15.91 8.62
N ILE A 234 10.89 17.09 8.24
CA ILE A 234 11.30 18.34 8.91
C ILE A 234 10.80 18.34 10.38
N PRO A 235 11.43 19.14 11.27
CA PRO A 235 11.05 19.17 12.68
C PRO A 235 9.57 19.52 12.92
N PRO A 236 8.92 18.94 13.95
CA PRO A 236 7.48 19.12 14.23
C PRO A 236 7.04 20.58 14.28
N GLU A 237 7.86 21.45 14.88
CA GLU A 237 7.57 22.87 15.06
C GLU A 237 7.46 23.62 13.72
N LYS A 238 8.05 23.04 12.66
CA LYS A 238 8.05 23.60 11.30
C LYS A 238 7.08 22.89 10.36
N ARG A 239 6.44 21.78 10.75
CA ARG A 239 5.51 21.00 9.91
C ARG A 239 4.06 20.96 10.37
N LEU A 240 3.65 21.86 11.27
CA LEU A 240 2.25 22.08 11.60
C LEU A 240 1.53 22.89 10.49
N HIS A 241 1.56 22.36 9.27
CA HIS A 241 0.93 22.92 8.08
C HIS A 241 0.55 21.80 7.11
N PHE A 242 -0.20 22.12 6.07
CA PHE A 242 -0.63 21.15 5.04
C PHE A 242 0.31 21.02 3.84
N GLN A 243 1.44 21.75 3.82
CA GLN A 243 2.47 21.56 2.79
C GLN A 243 3.28 20.27 3.04
N LEU A 244 3.90 19.76 1.97
CA LEU A 244 4.79 18.60 2.05
C LEU A 244 5.92 18.87 3.06
N PHE A 245 6.12 17.94 3.99
CA PHE A 245 7.12 18.05 5.06
C PHE A 245 8.19 16.95 4.99
N GLU A 246 8.05 16.03 4.04
CA GLU A 246 9.08 15.04 3.74
C GLU A 246 10.23 15.73 3.01
N ARG A 247 11.44 15.56 3.54
CA ARG A 247 12.65 16.05 2.90
C ARG A 247 12.97 15.14 1.71
N GLY A 248 12.87 15.70 0.51
CA GLY A 248 13.37 15.03 -0.69
C GLY A 248 14.89 14.84 -0.66
N PHE A 249 15.41 14.04 -1.59
CA PHE A 249 16.85 13.83 -1.71
C PHE A 249 17.56 15.07 -2.25
N SER A 250 18.75 15.33 -1.71
CA SER A 250 19.76 16.13 -2.42
C SER A 250 20.19 15.41 -3.69
N LEU A 251 20.77 16.13 -4.66
CA LEU A 251 21.28 15.51 -5.90
C LEU A 251 22.24 14.35 -5.61
N LYS A 252 23.10 14.48 -4.59
CA LYS A 252 24.03 13.43 -4.18
C LYS A 252 23.31 12.20 -3.64
N GLU A 253 22.32 12.39 -2.76
CA GLU A 253 21.51 11.30 -2.22
C GLU A 253 20.69 10.63 -3.33
N ALA A 254 20.12 11.40 -4.26
CA ALA A 254 19.37 10.89 -5.40
C ALA A 254 20.24 10.05 -6.33
N ILE A 255 21.48 10.49 -6.62
CA ILE A 255 22.44 9.69 -7.41
C ILE A 255 22.80 8.39 -6.70
N GLU A 256 23.03 8.43 -5.38
CA GLU A 256 23.37 7.23 -4.62
C GLU A 256 22.18 6.27 -4.52
N GLU A 257 20.97 6.80 -4.38
CA GLU A 257 19.73 6.02 -4.37
C GLU A 257 19.43 5.43 -5.74
N ALA A 258 19.65 6.16 -6.83
CA ALA A 258 19.51 5.62 -8.19
C ALA A 258 20.52 4.48 -8.48
N ARG A 259 21.64 4.45 -7.76
CA ARG A 259 22.61 3.33 -7.79
C ARG A 259 22.19 2.17 -6.89
N ARG A 260 21.22 2.36 -5.99
CA ARG A 260 20.71 1.31 -5.13
C ARG A 260 19.94 0.30 -5.96
N CYS A 261 20.26 -0.97 -5.77
CA CYS A 261 19.47 -2.05 -6.35
C CYS A 261 18.11 -2.09 -5.64
N ALA A 262 17.05 -1.62 -6.30
CA ALA A 262 15.68 -1.55 -5.78
C ALA A 262 14.96 -2.92 -5.70
N ARG A 263 15.71 -4.04 -5.76
CA ARG A 263 15.15 -5.39 -5.75
C ARG A 263 14.07 -5.57 -6.82
N CYS A 264 14.35 -5.20 -8.08
CA CYS A 264 13.55 -5.73 -9.18
C CYS A 264 13.74 -7.25 -9.11
N GLY A 265 12.69 -7.98 -8.74
CA GLY A 265 12.73 -9.43 -8.76
C GLY A 265 13.04 -9.93 -10.17
N PRO A 266 13.04 -11.25 -10.41
CA PRO A 266 13.00 -11.76 -11.77
C PRO A 266 11.89 -11.01 -12.52
N CYS A 267 12.26 -10.24 -13.57
CA CYS A 267 11.34 -9.67 -14.56
C CYS A 267 10.15 -10.61 -14.82
N VAL A 268 8.94 -10.23 -14.43
CA VAL A 268 7.75 -11.07 -14.66
C VAL A 268 7.25 -10.98 -16.11
N SER A 269 8.00 -10.33 -17.00
CA SER A 269 7.65 -10.16 -18.40
C SER A 269 6.35 -9.38 -18.63
N CYS A 270 5.97 -8.48 -17.71
CA CYS A 270 4.75 -7.68 -17.81
C CYS A 270 4.77 -6.69 -18.99
N LYS A 271 5.94 -6.47 -19.62
CA LYS A 271 6.16 -5.51 -20.71
C LYS A 271 5.84 -4.05 -20.36
N ALA A 272 5.71 -3.73 -19.07
CA ALA A 272 5.47 -2.35 -18.63
C ALA A 272 6.54 -1.39 -19.14
N CYS A 273 7.81 -1.79 -19.12
CA CYS A 273 8.93 -0.98 -19.64
C CYS A 273 8.81 -0.63 -21.13
N LEU A 274 8.15 -1.48 -21.93
CA LEU A 274 7.82 -1.18 -23.33
C LEU A 274 6.60 -0.25 -23.41
N ALA A 275 5.57 -0.55 -22.62
CA ALA A 275 4.32 0.21 -22.63
C ALA A 275 4.47 1.66 -22.16
N VAL A 276 5.50 1.95 -21.35
CA VAL A 276 5.85 3.30 -20.89
C VAL A 276 7.05 3.89 -21.64
N ASP A 277 7.41 3.33 -22.80
CA ASP A 277 8.49 3.81 -23.69
C ASP A 277 9.87 3.96 -23.02
N VAL A 278 10.11 3.22 -21.93
CA VAL A 278 11.43 3.16 -21.27
C VAL A 278 12.41 2.32 -22.11
N GLN A 279 11.89 1.34 -22.84
CA GLN A 279 12.63 0.47 -23.75
C GLN A 279 11.84 0.34 -25.06
N ASP A 280 12.50 0.45 -26.21
CA ASP A 280 11.85 0.25 -27.51
C ASP A 280 11.51 -1.23 -27.75
N THR A 281 12.42 -2.12 -27.32
CA THR A 281 12.26 -3.58 -27.41
C THR A 281 12.94 -4.26 -26.22
N LEU A 282 12.57 -5.52 -25.95
CA LEU A 282 13.28 -6.30 -24.95
C LEU A 282 14.59 -6.84 -25.57
N PRO A 283 15.76 -6.56 -24.96
CA PRO A 283 17.03 -7.08 -25.45
C PRO A 283 17.08 -8.60 -25.41
N THR A 284 17.86 -9.20 -26.31
CA THR A 284 18.02 -10.67 -26.39
C THR A 284 19.37 -11.11 -25.81
N VAL A 285 19.44 -12.31 -25.25
CA VAL A 285 20.70 -12.88 -24.76
C VAL A 285 21.33 -13.74 -25.84
N GLU A 286 22.43 -13.27 -26.42
CA GLU A 286 23.23 -13.99 -27.40
C GLU A 286 24.39 -14.72 -26.71
N VAL A 287 24.81 -15.85 -27.28
CA VAL A 287 25.95 -16.63 -26.81
C VAL A 287 26.97 -16.75 -27.94
N ASN A 288 28.18 -16.29 -27.70
CA ASN A 288 29.33 -16.59 -28.55
C ASN A 288 29.82 -18.00 -28.20
N GLU A 289 29.51 -18.96 -29.08
CA GLU A 289 29.85 -20.37 -28.87
C GLU A 289 31.37 -20.60 -28.83
N ASP A 290 32.17 -19.81 -29.56
CA ASP A 290 33.62 -19.96 -29.63
C ASP A 290 34.34 -19.55 -28.34
N VAL A 291 33.71 -18.66 -27.57
CA VAL A 291 34.21 -18.19 -26.27
C VAL A 291 33.59 -18.95 -25.10
N CYS A 292 32.54 -19.74 -25.35
CA CYS A 292 31.81 -20.43 -24.29
C CYS A 292 32.65 -21.55 -23.67
N SER A 293 32.87 -21.48 -22.34
CA SER A 293 33.63 -22.50 -21.60
C SER A 293 32.80 -23.72 -21.19
N GLY A 294 31.50 -23.74 -21.44
CA GLY A 294 30.61 -24.86 -21.06
C GLY A 294 30.35 -25.04 -19.56
N CYS A 295 30.74 -24.09 -18.71
CA CYS A 295 30.69 -24.23 -17.24
C CYS A 295 29.29 -24.33 -16.60
N GLY A 296 28.21 -24.05 -17.33
CA GLY A 296 26.83 -24.19 -16.81
C GLY A 296 26.36 -23.14 -15.78
N ILE A 297 27.22 -22.22 -15.33
CA ILE A 297 26.87 -21.17 -14.33
C ILE A 297 25.65 -20.33 -14.76
N CYS A 298 25.58 -20.05 -16.05
CA CYS A 298 24.48 -19.27 -16.62
C CYS A 298 23.14 -20.01 -16.58
N ALA A 299 23.15 -21.36 -16.66
CA ALA A 299 21.96 -22.19 -16.51
C ALA A 299 21.51 -22.24 -15.05
N SER A 300 22.44 -22.42 -14.11
CA SER A 300 22.11 -22.44 -12.67
C SER A 300 21.62 -21.09 -12.13
N THR A 301 22.05 -19.97 -12.73
CA THR A 301 21.63 -18.62 -12.34
C THR A 301 20.30 -18.21 -12.97
N CYS A 302 19.78 -18.95 -13.96
CA CYS A 302 18.58 -18.56 -14.68
C CYS A 302 17.30 -19.03 -13.99
N TYR A 303 16.61 -18.10 -13.35
CA TYR A 303 15.33 -18.35 -12.66
C TYR A 303 14.20 -18.87 -13.57
N TYR A 304 14.28 -18.65 -14.88
CA TYR A 304 13.22 -19.05 -15.83
C TYR A 304 13.55 -20.33 -16.60
N GLY A 305 14.70 -20.95 -16.32
CA GLY A 305 15.19 -22.06 -17.13
C GLY A 305 15.37 -21.71 -18.61
N ALA A 306 15.63 -20.43 -18.92
CA ALA A 306 15.86 -19.96 -20.29
C ALA A 306 17.31 -20.16 -20.74
N ALA A 307 18.26 -20.22 -19.80
CA ALA A 307 19.64 -20.54 -20.09
C ALA A 307 19.84 -22.05 -19.99
N GLU A 308 20.30 -22.67 -21.06
CA GLU A 308 20.50 -24.12 -21.12
C GLU A 308 21.95 -24.45 -21.48
N SER A 309 22.42 -25.61 -21.04
CA SER A 309 23.64 -26.24 -21.55
C SER A 309 23.26 -27.25 -22.61
N ARG A 310 23.93 -27.23 -23.76
CA ARG A 310 23.75 -28.16 -24.88
C ARG A 310 25.11 -28.71 -25.29
N TYR A 311 25.12 -29.94 -25.79
CA TYR A 311 26.33 -30.57 -26.29
C TYR A 311 26.39 -30.39 -27.81
N LYS A 312 27.49 -29.85 -28.32
CA LYS A 312 27.70 -29.61 -29.76
C LYS A 312 29.18 -29.86 -30.07
N GLU A 313 29.46 -30.67 -31.08
CA GLU A 313 30.83 -30.89 -31.60
C GLU A 313 31.86 -31.26 -30.50
N GLY A 314 31.49 -32.15 -29.58
CA GLY A 314 32.41 -32.63 -28.53
C GLY A 314 32.63 -31.65 -27.37
N ARG A 315 31.97 -30.49 -27.38
CA ARG A 315 32.03 -29.49 -26.30
C ARG A 315 30.64 -29.17 -25.74
N MET A 316 30.60 -28.84 -24.46
CA MET A 316 29.40 -28.29 -23.84
C MET A 316 29.36 -26.78 -24.10
N ILE A 317 28.26 -26.28 -24.65
CA ILE A 317 28.03 -24.86 -24.94
C ILE A 317 26.74 -24.41 -24.27
N SER A 318 26.64 -23.11 -24.00
CA SER A 318 25.39 -22.53 -23.51
C SER A 318 24.49 -22.09 -24.67
N SER A 319 23.17 -22.14 -24.46
CA SER A 319 22.17 -21.57 -25.35
C SER A 319 21.10 -20.79 -24.56
N THR A 320 20.27 -20.03 -25.29
CA THR A 320 19.16 -19.27 -24.72
C THR A 320 17.85 -19.69 -25.40
N ASP A 321 16.86 -20.12 -24.62
CA ASP A 321 15.45 -20.17 -25.07
C ASP A 321 14.87 -18.75 -25.03
N VAL A 322 14.67 -18.17 -26.20
CA VAL A 322 14.17 -16.80 -26.38
C VAL A 322 12.73 -16.61 -25.89
N PHE A 323 11.91 -17.66 -25.86
CA PHE A 323 10.51 -17.56 -25.40
C PHE A 323 10.41 -17.56 -23.87
N ARG A 324 11.34 -18.24 -23.20
CA ARG A 324 11.45 -18.24 -21.73
C ARG A 324 12.28 -17.07 -21.20
N CYS A 325 13.23 -16.56 -22.00
CA CYS A 325 14.13 -15.50 -21.57
C CYS A 325 13.37 -14.20 -21.28
N LYS A 326 13.58 -13.65 -20.09
CA LYS A 326 12.96 -12.37 -19.66
C LYS A 326 13.92 -11.19 -19.74
N ALA A 327 15.04 -11.36 -20.44
CA ALA A 327 16.03 -10.31 -20.69
C ALA A 327 16.58 -9.65 -19.41
N CYS A 328 16.65 -10.37 -18.28
CA CYS A 328 17.11 -9.80 -17.00
C CYS A 328 18.64 -9.65 -16.89
N GLY A 329 19.42 -10.17 -17.84
CA GLY A 329 20.88 -10.06 -17.86
C GLY A 329 21.65 -10.86 -16.79
N MET A 330 20.98 -11.56 -15.88
CA MET A 330 21.64 -12.31 -14.80
C MET A 330 22.66 -13.35 -15.30
N CYS A 331 22.31 -14.08 -16.37
CA CYS A 331 23.21 -15.05 -17.00
C CYS A 331 24.38 -14.41 -17.75
N VAL A 332 24.27 -13.14 -18.15
CA VAL A 332 25.32 -12.35 -18.80
C VAL A 332 26.34 -11.89 -17.76
N VAL A 333 25.87 -11.30 -16.65
CA VAL A 333 26.73 -10.87 -15.54
C VAL A 333 27.45 -12.06 -14.89
N ALA A 334 26.78 -13.20 -14.77
CA ALA A 334 27.37 -14.40 -14.18
C ALA A 334 28.33 -15.16 -15.10
N CYS A 335 28.45 -14.79 -16.39
CA CYS A 335 29.26 -15.54 -17.35
C CYS A 335 30.76 -15.24 -17.17
N PRO A 336 31.58 -16.19 -16.66
CA PRO A 336 32.98 -15.92 -16.37
C PRO A 336 33.84 -15.76 -17.63
N SER A 337 33.44 -16.38 -18.75
CA SER A 337 34.15 -16.24 -20.02
C SER A 337 33.65 -15.07 -20.87
N HIS A 338 32.67 -14.30 -20.39
CA HIS A 338 32.01 -13.23 -21.14
C HIS A 338 31.44 -13.67 -22.50
N ALA A 339 31.12 -14.96 -22.63
CA ALA A 339 30.53 -15.54 -23.84
C ALA A 339 29.06 -15.13 -24.05
N ARG A 340 28.34 -14.72 -22.99
CA ARG A 340 26.95 -14.23 -23.11
C ARG A 340 26.93 -12.71 -23.13
N ARG A 341 26.08 -12.13 -23.97
CA ARG A 341 25.88 -10.67 -24.07
C ARG A 341 24.41 -10.33 -24.26
N MET A 342 24.03 -9.13 -23.81
CA MET A 342 22.71 -8.55 -24.10
C MET A 342 22.79 -7.80 -25.44
N HIS A 343 22.10 -8.30 -26.46
CA HIS A 343 22.00 -7.64 -27.76
C HIS A 343 20.87 -6.61 -27.73
N GLY A 344 21.13 -5.40 -28.24
CA GLY A 344 20.18 -4.28 -28.26
C GLY A 344 20.06 -3.53 -26.92
N ASP A 345 20.81 -3.93 -25.89
CA ASP A 345 20.84 -3.20 -24.61
C ASP A 345 21.75 -1.98 -24.71
N THR A 346 21.14 -0.79 -24.67
CA THR A 346 21.83 0.51 -24.70
C THR A 346 22.03 1.10 -23.31
N MET A 347 21.70 0.36 -22.24
CA MET A 347 21.70 0.89 -20.88
C MET A 347 23.07 1.44 -20.47
N GLU A 348 24.18 0.78 -20.82
CA GLU A 348 25.51 1.28 -20.48
C GLU A 348 25.84 2.62 -21.17
N GLN A 349 25.41 2.79 -22.42
CA GLN A 349 25.56 4.05 -23.16
C GLN A 349 24.70 5.15 -22.56
N LYS A 350 23.44 4.85 -22.23
CA LYS A 350 22.51 5.76 -21.56
C LYS A 350 23.06 6.19 -20.19
N ILE A 351 23.56 5.25 -19.40
CA ILE A 351 24.20 5.55 -18.10
C ILE A 351 25.39 6.49 -18.29
N LYS A 352 26.29 6.20 -19.24
CA LYS A 352 27.44 7.07 -19.54
C LYS A 352 27.02 8.48 -19.99
N GLN A 353 25.99 8.60 -20.83
CA GLN A 353 25.43 9.89 -21.25
C GLN A 353 24.84 10.68 -20.09
N VAL A 354 24.04 10.02 -19.22
CA VAL A 354 23.47 10.66 -18.03
C VAL A 354 24.59 11.15 -17.09
N TYR A 355 25.61 10.33 -16.84
CA TYR A 355 26.75 10.76 -16.01
C TYR A 355 27.50 11.95 -16.61
N ALA A 356 27.75 11.94 -17.92
CA ALA A 356 28.41 13.06 -18.59
C ALA A 356 27.61 14.36 -18.44
N GLY A 357 26.28 14.28 -18.52
CA GLY A 357 25.37 15.41 -18.32
C GLY A 357 25.22 15.89 -16.88
N LEU A 358 25.60 15.08 -15.87
CA LEU A 358 25.60 15.47 -14.45
C LEU A 358 26.91 16.14 -14.01
N THR A 359 27.99 15.97 -14.78
CA THR A 359 29.32 16.55 -14.52
C THR A 359 29.63 17.83 -15.31
N ALA A 360 28.75 18.20 -16.24
CA ALA A 360 28.76 19.48 -16.95
C ALA A 360 27.83 20.47 -16.23
#